data_AF-A0AAW8YMD0-F1
#
_entry.id   AF-A0AAW8YMD0-F1
#
_cell.length_a   1.000
_cell.length_b   1.000
_cell.length_c   1.000
_cell.angle_alpha   90.00
_cell.angle_beta   90.00
_cell.angle_gamma   90.00
#
_symmetry.space_group_name_H-M   'P 1'
#
loop_
_entity.id
_entity.type
_entity.pdbx_description
1 polymer ?
#
loop_
_entity_poly.entity_id
_entity_poly.type
_entity_poly.pdbx_seq_one_letter_code
_entity_poly.pdbx_strand_id
1 'polypeptide(L)' 'MEIAAGINNYLVERNLKIVEVERSKHGFVYITTDDGDHPLYRYSELNRSLLLQHNLGNNEWQDIWLGEREKQLALF' A
#
# COMPACT_ATOMS: atom_id res chain seq x y z
N MET A 1 -5.43 14.86 4.15
CA MET A 1 -5.91 13.49 4.36
C MET A 1 -4.70 12.67 4.77
N GLU A 2 -4.74 11.93 5.87
CA GLU A 2 -3.53 11.30 6.44
C GLU A 2 -3.39 9.85 5.97
N ILE A 3 -2.23 9.52 5.41
CA ILE A 3 -1.81 8.16 5.03
C ILE A 3 -1.03 7.58 6.21
N ALA A 4 -1.09 6.27 6.43
CA ALA A 4 -0.32 5.63 7.48
C ALA A 4 1.18 5.95 7.31
N ALA A 5 1.85 6.37 8.40
CA ALA A 5 3.23 6.86 8.34
C ALA A 5 4.20 5.86 7.70
N GLY A 6 4.08 4.57 8.01
CA GLY A 6 4.92 3.52 7.40
C GLY A 6 4.76 3.42 5.88
N ILE A 7 3.54 3.61 5.37
CA ILE A 7 3.25 3.58 3.92
C ILE A 7 3.80 4.84 3.26
N ASN A 8 3.59 6.01 3.88
CA ASN A 8 4.13 7.26 3.37
C ASN A 8 5.67 7.24 3.31
N ASN A 9 6.32 6.70 4.35
CA ASN A 9 7.77 6.55 4.36
C ASN A 9 8.26 5.63 3.24
N TYR A 10 7.61 4.48 3.04
CA TYR A 10 7.94 3.57 1.94
C TYR A 10 7.87 4.25 0.57
N LEU A 11 6.81 5.01 0.30
CA LEU A 11 6.64 5.72 -0.97
C LEU A 11 7.72 6.80 -1.16
N VAL A 12 8.03 7.55 -0.11
CA VAL A 12 9.09 8.59 -0.13
C VAL A 12 10.47 7.97 -0.34
N GLU A 13 10.80 6.86 0.34
CA GLU A 13 12.06 6.13 0.15
C GLU A 13 12.24 5.60 -1.28
N ARG A 14 11.13 5.26 -1.94
CA ARG A 14 11.10 4.83 -3.34
C ARG A 14 11.04 5.99 -4.33
N ASN A 15 11.06 7.24 -3.85
CA ASN A 15 10.91 8.45 -4.65
C ASN A 15 9.62 8.44 -5.49
N LEU A 16 8.54 7.87 -4.95
CA LEU A 16 7.23 7.82 -5.57
C LEU A 16 6.39 8.99 -5.09
N LYS A 17 5.83 9.76 -6.01
CA LYS A 17 4.94 10.86 -5.70
C LYS A 17 3.50 10.38 -5.74
N ILE A 18 2.74 10.80 -4.75
CA ILE A 18 1.31 10.49 -4.67
C ILE A 18 0.56 11.41 -5.62
N VAL A 19 -0.18 10.81 -6.55
CA VAL A 19 -1.06 11.50 -7.50
C VAL A 19 -2.46 11.60 -6.92
N GLU A 20 -2.98 10.49 -6.41
CA GLU A 20 -4.36 10.39 -5.93
C GLU A 20 -4.47 9.43 -4.73
N VAL A 21 -5.42 9.71 -3.85
CA VAL A 21 -5.78 8.85 -2.72
C VAL A 21 -7.29 8.69 -2.67
N GLU A 22 -7.77 7.45 -2.78
CA GLU A 22 -9.19 7.12 -2.66
C GLU A 22 -9.42 6.21 -1.46
N ARG A 23 -10.51 6.46 -0.71
CA ARG A 23 -10.94 5.58 0.39
C ARG A 23 -12.24 4.91 0.03
N SER A 24 -12.26 3.58 0.09
CA SER A 24 -13.48 2.81 -0.06
C SER A 24 -14.30 2.80 1.22
N LYS A 25 -15.61 2.55 1.08
CA LYS A 25 -16.54 2.35 2.21
C LYS A 25 -16.19 1.17 3.12
N HIS A 26 -15.34 0.25 2.64
CA HIS A 26 -14.92 -0.96 3.35
C HIS A 26 -13.57 -0.78 4.07
N GLY A 27 -13.06 0.45 4.21
CA GLY A 27 -11.83 0.73 4.95
C GLY A 27 -10.55 0.35 4.21
N PHE A 28 -10.60 0.28 2.87
CA PHE A 28 -9.38 0.24 2.03
C PHE A 28 -9.02 1.61 1.54
N VAL A 29 -7.72 1.91 1.55
CA VAL A 29 -7.14 3.12 0.98
C VAL A 29 -6.34 2.72 -0.25
N TYR A 30 -6.66 3.36 -1.36
CA TYR A 30 -5.99 3.21 -2.65
C TYR A 30 -5.11 4.43 -2.89
N ILE A 31 -3.88 4.21 -3.34
CA ILE A 31 -2.90 5.25 -3.60
C ILE A 31 -2.39 5.07 -5.02
N THR A 32 -2.63 6.07 -5.86
CA THR A 32 -2.07 6.13 -7.21
C THR A 32 -0.79 6.95 -7.17
N THR A 33 0.26 6.45 -7.80
CA THR A 33 1.58 7.12 -7.85
C THR A 33 1.96 7.55 -9.27
N ASP A 34 2.98 8.39 -9.38
CA ASP A 34 3.48 8.97 -10.63
C ASP A 34 4.50 8.11 -11.39
N ASP A 35 4.76 6.89 -10.94
CA ASP A 35 5.62 5.95 -11.65
C ASP A 35 5.04 5.61 -13.04
N GLY A 36 5.92 5.33 -14.00
CA GLY A 36 5.59 5.24 -15.42
C GLY A 36 4.61 4.11 -15.77
N ASP A 37 4.52 3.09 -14.92
CA ASP A 37 3.55 2.00 -14.99
C ASP A 37 2.31 2.24 -14.11
N HIS A 38 2.19 3.41 -13.47
CA HIS A 38 1.12 3.80 -12.53
C HIS A 38 0.69 2.67 -11.57
N PRO A 39 1.62 2.10 -10.77
CA PRO A 39 1.26 1.09 -9.81
C PRO A 39 0.24 1.67 -8.84
N LEU A 40 -0.91 1.00 -8.78
CA LEU A 40 -1.95 1.26 -7.80
C LEU A 40 -1.58 0.53 -6.52
N TYR A 41 -1.37 1.27 -5.44
CA TYR A 41 -1.15 0.68 -4.13
C TYR A 41 -2.46 0.61 -3.35
N ARG A 42 -2.61 -0.38 -2.50
CA ARG A 42 -3.76 -0.49 -1.59
C ARG A 42 -3.32 -0.99 -0.23
N TYR A 43 -3.87 -0.43 0.83
CA TYR A 43 -3.78 -0.99 2.17
C TYR A 43 -5.14 -0.98 2.87
N SER A 44 -5.27 -1.80 3.92
CA SER A 44 -6.44 -1.77 4.80
C SER A 44 -6.19 -0.85 5.97
N GLU A 45 -7.14 0.01 6.33
CA GLU A 45 -7.05 0.82 7.54
C GLU A 45 -7.00 -0.04 8.82
N LEU A 46 -7.47 -1.30 8.74
CA LEU A 46 -7.41 -2.31 9.81
C LEU A 46 -6.05 -3.01 9.90
N ASN A 47 -5.30 -3.09 8.78
CA ASN A 47 -3.98 -3.70 8.72
C ASN A 47 -3.04 -2.78 7.91
N ARG A 48 -2.45 -1.82 8.62
CA ARG A 48 -1.61 -0.76 8.05
C ARG A 48 -0.18 -1.21 7.74
N SER A 49 0.16 -2.45 8.09
CA SER A 49 1.48 -3.05 7.92
C SER A 49 1.62 -3.81 6.59
N LEU A 50 0.48 -4.12 5.95
CA LEU A 50 0.40 -4.78 4.64
C LEU A 50 0.02 -3.76 3.57
N LEU A 51 0.96 -3.51 2.65
CA LEU A 51 0.73 -2.73 1.45
C LEU A 51 0.67 -3.68 0.26
N LEU A 52 -0.32 -3.52 -0.60
CA LEU A 52 -0.44 -4.28 -1.85
C LEU A 52 -0.10 -3.36 -3.00
N GLN A 53 0.71 -3.84 -3.95
CA GLN A 53 0.97 -3.16 -5.21
C GLN A 53 0.28 -3.91 -6.36
N HIS A 54 -0.49 -3.21 -7.18
CA HIS A 54 -1.07 -3.79 -8.38
C HIS A 54 -0.05 -3.72 -9.51
N ASN A 55 0.23 -4.87 -10.11
CA ASN A 55 1.03 -5.01 -11.31
C ASN A 55 0.09 -5.09 -12.52
N LEU A 56 0.05 -4.01 -13.32
CA LEU A 56 -0.82 -3.93 -14.50
C LEU A 56 -0.43 -4.91 -15.60
N GLY A 57 0.84 -5.29 -15.71
CA GLY A 57 1.32 -6.20 -16.75
C GLY A 57 0.71 -7.60 -16.66
N ASN A 58 0.49 -8.09 -15.44
CA ASN A 58 -0.05 -9.43 -15.18
C ASN A 58 -1.44 -9.40 -14.50
N ASN A 59 -1.97 -8.21 -14.21
CA ASN A 59 -3.19 -8.00 -13.42
C ASN A 59 -3.18 -8.71 -12.06
N GLU A 60 -2.05 -8.66 -11.36
CA GLU A 60 -1.84 -9.32 -10.07
C GLU A 60 -1.54 -8.31 -8.97
N TRP A 61 -1.92 -8.65 -7.74
CA TRP A 61 -1.53 -7.89 -6.55
C TRP A 61 -0.33 -8.55 -5.89
N GLN A 62 0.69 -7.76 -5.59
CA GLN A 62 1.90 -8.20 -4.91
C GLN A 62 1.94 -7.66 -3.49
N ASP A 63 2.23 -8.53 -2.53
CA ASP A 63 2.33 -8.18 -1.12
C ASP A 63 3.67 -7.47 -0.84
N ILE A 64 3.58 -6.29 -0.22
CA ILE A 64 4.71 -5.52 0.30
C ILE A 64 4.56 -5.44 1.82
N TRP A 65 5.47 -6.11 2.50
CA TRP A 65 5.52 -6.14 3.96
C TRP A 65 6.37 -4.98 4.47
N LEU A 66 5.74 -4.03 5.18
CA LEU A 66 6.40 -2.81 5.66
C LEU A 66 7.15 -2.99 7.00
N GLY A 67 7.41 -4.23 7.41
CA GLY A 67 8.36 -4.53 8.49
C GLY A 67 7.88 -4.25 9.91
N GLU A 68 6.67 -3.72 10.13
CA GLU A 68 6.05 -3.70 11.47
C GLU A 68 5.63 -5.13 11.85
N ARG A 69 6.61 -5.89 12.36
CA ARG A 69 6.44 -7.20 13.00
C ARG A 69 5.69 -7.03 14.33
N GLU A 70 4.43 -6.60 14.32
CA GLU A 70 3.54 -7.11 15.36
C GLU A 70 3.42 -8.60 15.10
N LYS A 71 3.88 -9.40 16.08
CA LYS A 71 3.98 -10.86 16.03
C LYS A 71 2.66 -11.47 15.54
N GLN A 72 2.49 -11.63 14.23
CA GLN A 72 1.47 -12.49 13.68
C GLN A 72 1.92 -13.91 14.02
N LEU A 73 1.34 -14.44 15.10
CA LEU A 73 1.35 -15.86 15.38
C LEU A 73 0.76 -16.53 14.14
N ALA A 74 1.61 -17.20 13.37
CA ALA A 74 1.15 -18.15 12.37
C ALA A 74 0.23 -19.13 13.11
N LEU A 75 -1.06 -19.09 12.82
CA LEU A 75 -1.99 -20.13 13.21
C LEU A 75 -1.68 -21.32 12.30
N PHE A 76 -0.83 -22.21 12.81
CA PHE A 76 -0.63 -23.56 12.29
C PHE A 76 -1.87 -24.41 12.56
#